data_AF-A0A961V0N0-F1
#
_entry.id   AF-A0A961V0N0-F1
#
_cell.length_a   1.000
_cell.length_b   1.000
_cell.length_c   1.000
_cell.angle_alpha   90.00
_cell.angle_beta   90.00
_cell.angle_gamma   90.00
#
_symmetry.space_group_name_H-M   'P 1'
#
loop_
_entity.id
_entity.type
_entity.pdbx_description
1 polymer ?
#
loop_
_entity_poly.entity_id
_entity_poly.type
_entity_poly.pdbx_seq_one_letter_code
_entity_poly.pdbx_strand_id
1 'polypeptide(L)'
;MAMAGWPIHGKIDGPIVMIGFGSIGRGMLPLIERHFEYDAARMVVIDPEDSGRHLLDERNIRFVQEELTPANYRDILTPLLAEGSGTGFCVNLSVDTSSLDILRLCREISVPYIDTVVEPWPGFYFDRTTVPEARTNNALRNTVRQEKAARPGGATAVSCCGANPGMV
;
A
#
# COMPACT_ATOMS: atom_id res chain seq x y z
N MET A 1 28.41 -14.32 2.40
CA MET A 1 27.34 -15.17 1.84
C MET A 1 27.36 -15.01 0.33
N ALA A 2 27.20 -16.09 -0.42
CA ALA A 2 27.33 -16.08 -1.88
C ALA A 2 26.40 -15.05 -2.53
N MET A 3 26.97 -14.26 -3.44
CA MET A 3 26.31 -13.29 -4.33
C MET A 3 25.39 -14.06 -5.29
N ALA A 4 24.23 -14.52 -4.82
CA ALA A 4 23.20 -15.00 -5.72
C ALA A 4 22.75 -13.80 -6.57
N GLY A 5 22.99 -13.86 -7.88
CA GLY A 5 22.50 -12.87 -8.83
C GLY A 5 20.99 -12.97 -8.95
N TRP A 6 20.27 -12.32 -8.05
CA TRP A 6 18.82 -12.25 -8.10
C TRP A 6 18.39 -11.39 -9.30
N PRO A 7 17.30 -11.77 -10.02
CA PRO A 7 16.81 -10.96 -11.12
C PRO A 7 16.28 -9.61 -10.61
N ILE A 8 16.61 -8.54 -11.32
CA ILE A 8 15.95 -7.24 -11.18
C ILE A 8 14.73 -7.25 -12.10
N HIS A 9 13.54 -7.05 -11.54
CA HIS A 9 12.26 -7.10 -12.25
C HIS A 9 11.82 -5.75 -12.84
N GLY A 10 12.42 -4.66 -12.37
CA GLY A 10 12.16 -3.32 -12.89
C GLY A 10 12.86 -2.24 -12.09
N LYS A 11 12.68 -1.00 -12.56
CA LYS A 11 13.15 0.21 -11.90
C LYS A 11 11.95 1.02 -11.41
N ILE A 12 12.03 1.55 -10.20
CA ILE A 12 11.06 2.48 -9.64
C ILE A 12 11.73 3.85 -9.58
N ASP A 13 11.32 4.73 -10.48
CA ASP A 13 11.92 6.06 -10.66
C ASP A 13 11.36 7.12 -9.70
N GLY A 14 10.27 6.82 -8.99
CA GLY A 14 9.62 7.69 -8.00
C GLY A 14 9.76 7.18 -6.56
N PRO A 15 9.05 7.80 -5.60
CA PRO A 15 9.05 7.36 -4.21
C PRO A 15 8.30 6.02 -4.04
N ILE A 16 8.78 5.18 -3.14
CA ILE A 16 8.07 3.98 -2.69
C ILE A 16 7.46 4.30 -1.33
N VAL A 17 6.13 4.34 -1.24
CA VAL A 17 5.43 4.56 0.03
C VAL A 17 4.78 3.25 0.45
N MET A 18 5.29 2.66 1.52
CA MET A 18 4.72 1.47 2.15
C MET A 18 3.83 1.88 3.32
N ILE A 19 2.59 1.42 3.30
CA ILE A 19 1.61 1.66 4.38
C ILE A 19 1.50 0.36 5.17
N GLY A 20 1.80 0.39 6.45
CA GLY A 20 1.87 -0.78 7.32
C GLY A 20 3.23 -1.47 7.29
N PHE A 21 3.79 -1.70 8.47
CA PHE A 21 5.08 -2.35 8.71
C PHE A 21 5.00 -3.52 9.71
N GLY A 22 3.86 -4.22 9.67
CA GLY A 22 3.63 -5.46 10.39
C GLY A 22 4.44 -6.65 9.84
N SER A 23 3.89 -7.86 9.91
CA SER A 23 4.57 -9.07 9.42
C SER A 23 4.86 -9.02 7.91
N ILE A 24 3.88 -8.60 7.11
CA ILE A 24 4.01 -8.57 5.64
C ILE A 24 4.93 -7.44 5.19
N GLY A 25 4.79 -6.22 5.73
CA GLY A 25 5.70 -5.11 5.43
C GLY A 25 7.16 -5.46 5.68
N ARG A 26 7.47 -6.06 6.83
CA ARG A 26 8.83 -6.54 7.17
C ARG A 26 9.32 -7.66 6.24
N GLY A 27 8.44 -8.54 5.78
CA GLY A 27 8.77 -9.59 4.80
C GLY A 27 8.95 -9.05 3.37
N MET A 28 8.24 -7.99 3.01
CA MET A 28 8.27 -7.38 1.68
C MET A 28 9.47 -6.46 1.47
N LEU A 29 9.90 -5.73 2.50
CA LEU A 29 11.07 -4.84 2.43
C LEU A 29 12.31 -5.51 1.80
N PRO A 30 12.81 -6.66 2.29
CA PRO A 30 13.99 -7.30 1.71
C PRO A 30 13.77 -7.85 0.30
N LEU A 31 12.52 -8.06 -0.14
CA LEU A 31 12.21 -8.44 -1.52
C LEU A 31 12.23 -7.23 -2.46
N ILE A 32 11.76 -6.08 -2.00
CA ILE A 32 11.86 -4.82 -2.74
C ILE A 32 13.33 -4.45 -2.93
N GLU A 33 14.11 -4.46 -1.84
CA GLU A 33 15.56 -4.22 -1.85
C GLU A 33 16.31 -5.13 -2.82
N ARG A 34 15.86 -6.38 -2.95
CA ARG A 34 16.53 -7.40 -3.75
C ARG A 34 16.19 -7.32 -5.23
N HIS A 35 14.97 -6.96 -5.59
CA HIS A 35 14.42 -7.21 -6.92
C HIS A 35 14.07 -5.95 -7.73
N PHE A 36 14.19 -4.76 -7.14
CA PHE A 36 13.98 -3.50 -7.85
C PHE A 36 15.20 -2.58 -7.76
N GLU A 37 15.45 -1.86 -8.84
CA GLU A 37 16.31 -0.68 -8.81
C GLU A 37 15.50 0.53 -8.32
N TYR A 38 15.91 1.15 -7.23
CA TYR A 38 15.29 2.37 -6.70
C TYR A 38 16.28 3.14 -5.82
N ASP A 39 15.93 4.39 -5.53
CA ASP A 39 16.68 5.20 -4.55
C ASP A 39 16.11 4.96 -3.15
N ALA A 40 16.90 4.33 -2.27
CA ALA A 40 16.48 4.02 -0.90
C ALA A 40 16.12 5.27 -0.07
N ALA A 41 16.71 6.43 -0.38
CA ALA A 41 16.37 7.69 0.28
C ALA A 41 14.94 8.17 -0.04
N ARG A 42 14.31 7.59 -1.06
CA ARG A 42 12.94 7.88 -1.52
C ARG A 42 11.95 6.79 -1.11
N MET A 43 12.38 5.83 -0.29
CA MET A 43 11.48 4.89 0.35
C MET A 43 10.99 5.47 1.68
N VAL A 44 9.69 5.41 1.89
CA VAL A 44 9.01 5.87 3.10
C VAL A 44 8.09 4.77 3.60
N VAL A 45 8.11 4.51 4.90
CA VAL A 45 7.19 3.60 5.57
C VAL A 45 6.31 4.39 6.53
N ILE A 46 5.01 4.13 6.52
CA ILE A 46 4.01 4.75 7.39
C ILE A 46 3.38 3.66 8.25
N ASP A 47 3.45 3.78 9.57
CA ASP A 47 2.77 2.89 10.52
C ASP A 47 2.59 3.63 11.85
N PRO A 48 1.43 3.52 12.54
CA PRO A 48 1.27 4.11 13.88
C PRO A 48 2.17 3.48 14.95
N GLU A 49 2.58 2.23 14.78
CA GLU A 49 3.44 1.49 15.70
C GLU A 49 4.90 1.47 15.25
N ASP A 50 5.83 1.80 16.14
CA ASP A 50 7.27 1.84 15.86
C ASP A 50 8.00 0.52 16.19
N SER A 51 7.27 -0.55 16.51
CA SER A 51 7.85 -1.84 16.94
C SER A 51 8.83 -2.44 15.92
N GLY A 52 8.60 -2.19 14.63
CA GLY A 52 9.48 -2.59 13.52
C GLY A 52 10.53 -1.55 13.12
N ARG A 53 10.49 -0.32 13.65
CA ARG A 53 11.24 0.84 13.16
C ARG A 53 12.76 0.61 13.09
N HIS A 54 13.33 -0.11 14.05
CA HIS A 54 14.77 -0.41 14.07
C HIS A 54 15.28 -1.04 12.76
N LEU A 55 14.45 -1.87 12.09
CA LEU A 55 14.80 -2.48 10.81
C LEU A 55 14.92 -1.44 9.67
N LEU A 56 14.18 -0.34 9.77
CA LEU A 56 14.22 0.78 8.82
C LEU A 56 15.41 1.70 9.11
N ASP A 57 15.66 1.98 10.40
CA ASP A 57 16.77 2.83 10.84
C ASP A 57 18.12 2.24 10.39
N GLU A 58 18.30 0.91 10.47
CA GLU A 58 19.48 0.20 9.95
C GLU A 58 19.76 0.45 8.45
N ARG A 59 18.72 0.80 7.69
CA ARG A 59 18.75 1.04 6.25
C ARG A 59 18.69 2.53 5.89
N ASN A 60 18.57 3.41 6.88
CA ASN A 60 18.26 4.83 6.71
C ASN A 60 16.98 5.07 5.89
N ILE A 61 15.98 4.19 6.03
CA ILE A 61 14.66 4.36 5.40
C ILE A 61 13.80 5.27 6.27
N ARG A 62 13.14 6.24 5.64
CA ARG A 62 12.27 7.19 6.35
C ARG A 62 11.06 6.48 6.95
N PHE A 63 10.80 6.71 8.24
CA PHE A 63 9.61 6.24 8.94
C PHE A 63 8.72 7.42 9.34
N VAL A 64 7.42 7.33 9.05
CA VAL A 64 6.40 8.30 9.46
C VAL A 64 5.47 7.58 10.43
N GLN A 65 5.57 7.95 11.71
CA GLN A 65 4.77 7.32 12.76
C GLN A 65 3.39 7.98 12.85
N GLU A 66 2.47 7.58 11.98
CA GLU A 66 1.13 8.15 11.87
C GLU A 66 0.08 7.07 11.58
N GLU A 67 -1.10 7.26 12.17
CA GLU A 67 -2.30 6.48 11.82
C GLU A 67 -3.00 7.15 10.63
N LEU A 68 -3.19 6.42 9.53
CA LEU A 68 -3.97 6.92 8.40
C LEU A 68 -5.46 6.82 8.72
N THR A 69 -6.18 7.91 8.46
CA THR A 69 -7.61 8.05 8.74
C THR A 69 -8.31 8.68 7.54
N PRO A 70 -9.66 8.62 7.48
CA PRO A 70 -10.42 9.33 6.44
C PRO A 70 -10.10 10.83 6.37
N ALA A 71 -9.71 11.44 7.49
CA ALA A 71 -9.48 12.88 7.60
C ALA A 71 -8.08 13.31 7.13
N ASN A 72 -7.07 12.44 7.21
CA ASN A 72 -5.66 12.83 6.97
C ASN A 72 -4.98 12.11 5.79
N TYR A 73 -5.55 11.01 5.29
CA TYR A 73 -4.80 10.14 4.36
C TYR A 73 -4.38 10.85 3.08
N ARG A 74 -5.19 11.79 2.58
CA ARG A 74 -4.85 12.60 1.39
C ARG A 74 -3.70 13.55 1.66
N ASP A 75 -3.75 14.27 2.77
CA ASP A 75 -2.74 15.27 3.14
C ASP A 75 -1.38 14.63 3.43
N ILE A 76 -1.39 13.40 3.97
CA ILE A 76 -0.17 12.64 4.25
C ILE A 76 0.35 11.96 2.97
N LEU A 77 -0.49 11.19 2.25
CA LEU A 77 -0.01 10.35 1.15
C LEU A 77 0.32 11.13 -0.11
N THR A 78 -0.45 12.16 -0.45
CA THR A 78 -0.25 12.93 -1.69
C THR A 78 1.16 13.50 -1.82
N PRO A 79 1.68 14.27 -0.84
CA PRO A 79 3.03 14.82 -0.95
C PRO A 79 4.11 13.73 -0.96
N LEU A 80 3.93 12.63 -0.23
CA LEU A 80 4.90 11.53 -0.19
C LEU A 80 4.96 10.76 -1.52
N LEU A 81 3.80 10.47 -2.13
CA LEU A 81 3.70 9.73 -3.39
C LEU A 81 4.09 10.56 -4.61
N ALA A 82 3.96 11.89 -4.52
CA ALA A 82 4.33 12.84 -5.57
C ALA A 82 5.72 13.48 -5.36
N GLU A 83 6.49 13.03 -4.36
CA GLU A 83 7.77 13.63 -4.02
C GLU A 83 8.83 13.40 -5.10
N GLY A 84 9.42 14.49 -5.60
CA GLY A 84 10.51 14.47 -6.57
C GLY A 84 10.04 14.17 -8.00
N SER A 85 10.90 13.51 -8.79
CA SER A 85 10.64 13.16 -10.19
C SER A 85 10.27 11.69 -10.36
N GLY A 86 9.64 11.34 -11.48
CA GLY A 86 9.27 9.95 -11.79
C GLY A 86 7.95 9.53 -11.15
N THR A 87 7.56 8.28 -11.38
CA THR A 87 6.27 7.74 -10.92
C THR A 87 6.47 6.99 -9.60
N GLY A 88 5.78 7.43 -8.55
CA GLY A 88 5.81 6.74 -7.26
C GLY A 88 5.12 5.38 -7.29
N PHE A 89 5.24 4.61 -6.21
CA PHE A 89 4.56 3.32 -6.03
C PHE A 89 4.00 3.23 -4.61
N CYS A 90 2.68 3.05 -4.50
CA CYS A 90 2.02 2.79 -3.21
C CYS A 90 1.92 1.29 -2.94
N VAL A 91 2.53 0.83 -1.85
CA VAL A 91 2.51 -0.58 -1.39
C VAL A 91 1.72 -0.64 -0.09
N ASN A 92 0.45 -1.03 -0.17
CA ASN A 92 -0.44 -1.03 0.99
C ASN A 92 -0.51 -2.42 1.64
N LEU A 93 0.04 -2.54 2.84
CA LEU A 93 0.17 -3.76 3.64
C LEU A 93 -0.37 -3.54 5.07
N SER A 94 -1.25 -2.56 5.26
CA SER A 94 -1.83 -2.20 6.55
C SER A 94 -3.17 -2.89 6.83
N VAL A 95 -3.65 -2.68 8.06
CA VAL A 95 -5.03 -2.89 8.51
C VAL A 95 -5.66 -1.52 8.74
N ASP A 96 -6.98 -1.49 9.01
CA ASP A 96 -7.66 -0.27 9.48
C ASP A 96 -7.55 0.94 8.52
N THR A 97 -7.35 0.67 7.23
CA THR A 97 -7.26 1.69 6.18
C THR A 97 -8.12 1.32 4.98
N SER A 98 -8.87 2.26 4.41
CA SER A 98 -9.69 2.00 3.22
C SER A 98 -8.84 1.78 1.98
N SER A 99 -8.75 0.52 1.53
CA SER A 99 -8.09 0.16 0.27
C SER A 99 -8.67 0.92 -0.91
N LEU A 100 -10.00 1.09 -0.96
CA LEU A 100 -10.67 1.78 -2.07
C LEU A 100 -10.28 3.26 -2.14
N ASP A 101 -10.24 3.94 -1.00
CA ASP A 101 -9.98 5.39 -0.98
C ASP A 101 -8.50 5.70 -1.27
N ILE A 102 -7.58 4.88 -0.75
CA ILE A 102 -6.15 4.98 -1.05
C ILE A 102 -5.89 4.63 -2.52
N LEU A 103 -6.51 3.57 -3.05
CA LEU A 103 -6.44 3.20 -4.46
C LEU A 103 -6.93 4.34 -5.37
N ARG A 104 -8.05 4.98 -5.02
CA ARG A 104 -8.59 6.14 -5.76
C ARG A 104 -7.61 7.29 -5.76
N LEU A 105 -7.05 7.64 -4.60
CA LEU A 105 -6.04 8.68 -4.49
C LEU A 105 -4.84 8.38 -5.40
N CYS A 106 -4.28 7.16 -5.32
CA CYS A 106 -3.14 6.77 -6.15
C CYS A 106 -3.45 6.92 -7.64
N ARG A 107 -4.65 6.48 -8.08
CA ARG A 107 -5.08 6.64 -9.48
C ARG A 107 -5.26 8.10 -9.89
N GLU A 108 -5.80 8.95 -9.01
CA GLU A 108 -5.98 10.39 -9.24
C GLU A 108 -4.63 11.09 -9.52
N ILE A 109 -3.57 10.68 -8.82
CA ILE A 109 -2.21 11.22 -9.00
C ILE A 109 -1.32 10.35 -9.90
N SER A 110 -1.92 9.43 -10.66
CA SER A 110 -1.23 8.54 -11.62
C SER A 110 -0.12 7.65 -11.03
N VAL A 111 -0.27 7.24 -9.78
CA VAL A 111 0.62 6.36 -9.04
C VAL A 111 0.10 4.92 -9.05
N PRO A 112 0.92 3.92 -9.45
CA PRO A 112 0.61 2.52 -9.25
C PRO A 112 0.38 2.14 -7.78
N TYR A 113 -0.58 1.24 -7.58
CA TYR A 113 -1.00 0.80 -6.25
C TYR A 113 -1.08 -0.73 -6.18
N ILE A 114 -0.73 -1.31 -5.04
CA ILE A 114 -0.97 -2.72 -4.72
C ILE A 114 -1.42 -2.88 -3.27
N ASP A 115 -2.35 -3.81 -3.03
CA ASP A 115 -2.69 -4.30 -1.70
C ASP A 115 -2.89 -5.82 -1.67
N THR A 116 -3.09 -6.37 -0.47
CA THR A 116 -3.38 -7.80 -0.26
C THR A 116 -4.81 -8.06 0.19
N VAL A 117 -5.64 -7.03 0.34
CA VAL A 117 -7.01 -7.10 0.88
C VAL A 117 -7.82 -5.87 0.45
N VAL A 118 -9.14 -6.01 0.32
CA VAL A 118 -10.06 -4.85 0.29
C VAL A 118 -10.43 -4.53 1.74
N GLU A 119 -9.64 -3.67 2.38
CA GLU A 119 -9.85 -3.26 3.77
C GLU A 119 -10.72 -1.99 3.82
N PRO A 120 -11.64 -1.87 4.79
CA PRO A 120 -12.40 -0.65 5.06
C PRO A 120 -11.71 0.25 6.09
N TRP A 121 -12.19 1.49 6.22
CA TRP A 121 -11.87 2.30 7.40
C TRP A 121 -12.40 1.67 8.70
N PRO A 122 -11.83 2.03 9.87
CA PRO A 122 -12.25 1.51 11.16
C PRO A 122 -13.75 1.71 11.43
N GLY A 123 -14.32 0.77 12.18
CA GLY A 123 -15.74 0.76 12.52
C GLY A 123 -16.61 -0.12 11.63
N PHE A 124 -16.20 -0.39 10.38
CA PHE A 124 -16.98 -1.22 9.45
C PHE A 124 -17.23 -2.66 9.96
N TYR A 125 -16.18 -3.35 10.42
CA TYR A 125 -16.30 -4.76 10.81
C TYR A 125 -17.18 -4.99 12.04
N PHE A 126 -17.21 -4.01 12.96
CA PHE A 126 -17.92 -4.09 14.23
C PHE A 126 -19.24 -3.31 14.26
N ASP A 127 -19.64 -2.71 13.14
CA ASP A 127 -20.92 -2.03 13.03
C ASP A 127 -22.07 -3.06 13.16
N ARG A 128 -22.79 -2.99 14.29
CA ARG A 128 -23.93 -3.85 14.59
C ARG A 128 -25.25 -3.33 13.99
N THR A 129 -25.24 -2.14 13.41
CA THR A 129 -26.41 -1.52 12.79
C THR A 129 -26.56 -1.91 11.32
N THR A 130 -25.50 -2.44 10.70
CA THR A 130 -25.52 -2.91 9.31
C THR A 130 -25.98 -4.35 9.19
N VAL A 131 -26.71 -4.63 8.10
CA VAL A 131 -27.11 -6.00 7.75
C VAL A 131 -25.88 -6.86 7.44
N PRO A 132 -25.88 -8.17 7.75
CA PRO A 132 -24.73 -9.05 7.53
C PRO A 132 -24.17 -9.03 6.10
N GLU A 133 -25.03 -8.90 5.08
CA GLU A 133 -24.63 -8.81 3.68
C GLU A 133 -23.67 -7.64 3.41
N ALA A 134 -23.92 -6.50 4.04
CA ALA A 134 -23.12 -5.28 3.87
C ALA A 134 -21.71 -5.43 4.44
N ARG A 135 -21.47 -6.40 5.34
CA ARG A 135 -20.17 -6.67 5.98
C ARG A 135 -19.39 -7.80 5.32
N THR A 136 -19.83 -8.28 4.15
CA THR A 136 -19.15 -9.36 3.43
C THR A 136 -17.99 -8.85 2.58
N ASN A 137 -16.98 -9.70 2.36
CA ASN A 137 -15.95 -9.44 1.36
C ASN A 137 -16.53 -9.31 -0.06
N ASN A 138 -17.70 -9.89 -0.34
CA ASN A 138 -18.40 -9.69 -1.60
C ASN A 138 -18.88 -8.24 -1.76
N ALA A 139 -19.47 -7.65 -0.71
CA ALA A 139 -19.86 -6.25 -0.69
C ALA A 139 -18.64 -5.32 -0.88
N LEU A 140 -17.57 -5.55 -0.12
CA LEU A 140 -16.32 -4.79 -0.25
C LEU A 140 -15.74 -4.89 -1.67
N ARG A 141 -15.61 -6.11 -2.22
CA ARG A 141 -15.14 -6.33 -3.60
C ARG A 141 -16.01 -5.63 -4.64
N ASN A 142 -17.32 -5.57 -4.44
CA ASN A 142 -18.21 -4.91 -5.39
C ASN A 142 -17.96 -3.40 -5.47
N THR A 143 -17.51 -2.75 -4.39
CA THR A 143 -17.13 -1.33 -4.44
C THR A 143 -15.95 -1.08 -5.39
N VAL A 144 -14.92 -1.93 -5.34
CA VAL A 144 -13.75 -1.89 -6.25
C VAL A 144 -14.17 -2.18 -7.70
N ARG A 145 -15.10 -3.12 -7.92
CA ARG A 145 -15.62 -3.42 -9.26
C ARG A 145 -16.41 -2.26 -9.85
N GLN A 146 -17.23 -1.60 -9.04
CA GLN A 146 -17.99 -0.41 -9.44
C GLN A 146 -17.03 0.73 -9.79
N GLU A 147 -15.98 0.94 -8.98
CA GLU A 147 -14.93 1.92 -9.28
C GLU A 147 -14.25 1.65 -10.62
N LYS A 148 -13.84 0.40 -10.88
CA LYS A 148 -13.24 -0.01 -12.15
C LYS A 148 -14.17 0.25 -13.34
N ALA A 149 -15.47 -0.02 -13.19
CA ALA A 149 -16.46 0.20 -14.24
C ALA A 149 -16.71 1.69 -14.50
N ALA A 150 -16.76 2.50 -13.43
CA ALA A 150 -16.96 3.95 -13.51
C ALA A 150 -15.74 4.70 -14.06
N ARG A 151 -14.53 4.19 -13.81
CA ARG A 151 -13.26 4.81 -14.22
C ARG A 151 -12.34 3.80 -14.93
N PRO A 152 -12.63 3.42 -16.19
CA PRO A 152 -11.79 2.49 -16.93
C PRO A 152 -10.40 3.07 -17.26
N GLY A 153 -9.39 2.22 -17.37
CA GLY A 153 -8.00 2.65 -17.69
C GLY A 153 -7.31 3.34 -16.52
N GLY A 154 -6.39 4.28 -16.81
CA GLY A 154 -5.60 5.01 -15.81
C GLY A 154 -4.45 4.19 -15.19
N ALA A 155 -3.82 4.73 -14.14
CA ALA A 155 -2.72 4.06 -13.46
C ALA A 155 -3.15 2.69 -12.90
N THR A 156 -2.26 1.70 -13.02
CA THR A 156 -2.49 0.33 -12.59
C THR A 156 -2.70 0.27 -11.09
N ALA A 157 -3.80 -0.35 -10.65
CA ALA A 157 -4.04 -0.67 -9.25
C ALA A 157 -4.38 -2.15 -9.13
N VAL A 158 -3.57 -2.88 -8.37
CA VAL A 158 -3.69 -4.33 -8.18
C VAL A 158 -4.31 -4.58 -6.82
N SER A 159 -5.59 -4.97 -6.80
CA SER A 159 -6.31 -5.30 -5.57
C SER A 159 -6.16 -6.79 -5.23
N CYS A 160 -5.92 -7.10 -3.96
CA CYS A 160 -5.88 -8.45 -3.40
C CYS A 160 -4.80 -9.35 -4.02
N CYS A 161 -3.55 -8.89 -4.03
CA CYS A 161 -2.39 -9.61 -4.59
C CYS A 161 -1.36 -9.99 -3.50
N GLY A 162 -1.79 -10.83 -2.57
CA GLY A 162 -0.93 -11.52 -1.62
C GLY A 162 -0.80 -13.00 -1.96
N ALA A 163 -0.77 -13.86 -0.94
CA ALA A 163 -0.83 -15.31 -1.13
C ALA A 163 -2.25 -15.76 -1.50
N ASN A 164 -3.23 -15.50 -0.64
CA ASN A 164 -4.62 -15.90 -0.81
C ASN A 164 -5.53 -14.90 -0.06
N PRO A 165 -5.98 -13.81 -0.71
CA PRO A 165 -6.11 -13.69 -2.16
C PRO A 165 -4.81 -13.26 -2.87
N GLY A 166 -4.61 -13.72 -4.11
CA GLY A 166 -3.52 -13.27 -4.98
C GLY A 166 -2.91 -14.40 -5.81
N MET A 167 -2.00 -15.18 -5.23
CA MET A 167 -1.26 -16.25 -5.90
C MET A 167 -2.14 -17.42 -6.40
N VAL A 168 -3.21 -17.75 -5.68
CA VAL A 168 -4.10 -18.91 -5.96
C VAL A 168 -4.92 -18.78 -7.24
#